data_AF-A0A227J328-F1
#
_entry.id   AF-A0A227J328-F1
#
_cell.length_a   1.000
_cell.length_b   1.000
_cell.length_c   1.000
_cell.angle_alpha   90.00
_cell.angle_beta   90.00
_cell.angle_gamma   90.00
#
_symmetry.space_group_name_H-M   'P 1'
#
loop_
_entity.id
_entity.type
_entity.pdbx_description
1 polymer ?
#
loop_
_entity_poly.entity_id
_entity_poly.type
_entity_poly.pdbx_seq_one_letter_code
_entity_poly.pdbx_strand_id
1 'polypeptide(L)'
;LAVGRGSKNESMMSIIEYKGNPDSDAKPIVLVGKGLTFDSGGISLKPGEGMDEMKYDMCGAASVFGTMKALAKLNLPINVIGVLAGCENMPGSNAYRPGDILTTMS
;
A
#
# COMPACT_ATOMS: atom_id res chain seq x y z
N LEU A 1 1.71 11.09 0.27
CA LEU A 1 0.73 12.17 0.53
C LEU A 1 0.14 12.75 -0.76
N ALA A 2 0.96 13.18 -1.73
CA ALA A 2 0.45 13.80 -2.97
C ALA A 2 -0.46 12.91 -3.83
N VAL A 3 -0.27 11.58 -3.81
CA VAL A 3 -1.13 10.65 -4.55
C VAL A 3 -2.56 10.67 -4.00
N GLY A 4 -2.72 10.50 -2.68
CA GLY A 4 -4.03 10.36 -2.06
C GLY A 4 -4.85 11.65 -1.89
N ARG A 5 -4.22 12.83 -1.93
CA ARG A 5 -4.93 14.12 -1.68
C ARG A 5 -6.02 14.46 -2.69
N GLY A 6 -6.07 13.76 -3.83
CA GLY A 6 -7.14 13.88 -4.82
C GLY A 6 -8.42 13.10 -4.46
N SER A 7 -8.33 12.10 -3.58
CA SER A 7 -9.48 11.32 -3.11
C SER A 7 -10.05 11.91 -1.81
N LYS A 8 -11.34 11.65 -1.57
CA LYS A 8 -11.98 11.88 -0.27
C LYS A 8 -11.51 10.83 0.76
N ASN A 9 -11.06 9.67 0.32
CA ASN A 9 -10.57 8.61 1.20
C ASN A 9 -9.19 8.97 1.75
N GLU A 10 -9.06 8.85 3.08
CA GLU A 10 -7.80 9.11 3.77
C GLU A 10 -6.73 8.09 3.36
N SER A 11 -5.51 8.57 3.16
CA SER A 11 -4.35 7.71 2.95
C SER A 11 -3.88 7.13 4.27
N MET A 12 -3.87 5.81 4.37
CA MET A 12 -3.58 5.07 5.60
C MET A 12 -2.44 4.09 5.35
N MET A 13 -1.45 4.09 6.22
CA MET A 13 -0.38 3.10 6.20
C MET A 13 -0.55 2.15 7.37
N SER A 14 -0.93 0.90 7.09
CA SER A 14 -1.04 -0.12 8.13
C SER A 14 0.30 -0.83 8.30
N ILE A 15 0.73 -0.99 9.55
CA ILE A 15 1.94 -1.73 9.91
C ILE A 15 1.52 -2.94 10.75
N ILE A 16 1.83 -4.14 10.27
CA ILE A 16 1.53 -5.40 10.92
C ILE A 16 2.85 -6.00 11.39
N GLU A 17 3.03 -6.12 12.71
CA GLU A 17 4.22 -6.74 13.30
C GLU A 17 3.94 -8.19 13.68
N TYR A 18 4.73 -9.11 13.12
CA TYR A 18 4.77 -10.52 13.51
C TYR A 18 6.11 -10.81 14.21
N LYS A 19 6.05 -11.17 15.49
CA LYS A 19 7.20 -11.45 16.35
C LYS A 19 7.26 -12.93 16.69
N GLY A 20 7.72 -13.74 15.73
CA GLY A 20 7.80 -15.18 15.88
C GLY A 20 9.18 -15.69 16.32
N ASN A 21 10.25 -14.89 16.17
CA ASN A 21 11.59 -15.34 16.53
C ASN A 21 11.78 -15.32 18.07
N PRO A 22 12.32 -16.38 18.68
CA PRO A 22 12.62 -16.39 20.12
C PRO A 22 13.73 -15.41 20.52
N ASP A 23 14.62 -15.05 19.60
CA ASP A 23 15.64 -14.03 19.82
C ASP A 23 15.05 -12.63 19.62
N SER A 24 15.08 -11.82 20.69
CA SER A 24 14.57 -10.46 20.69
C SER A 24 15.36 -9.50 19.80
N ASP A 25 16.63 -9.81 19.52
CA ASP A 25 17.51 -8.99 18.68
C ASP A 25 17.50 -9.42 17.20
N ALA A 26 16.76 -10.49 16.87
CA ALA A 26 16.63 -10.97 15.51
C ALA A 26 15.97 -9.91 14.60
N LYS A 27 16.72 -9.50 13.58
CA LYS A 27 16.26 -8.49 12.61
C LYS A 27 15.03 -8.97 11.85
N PRO A 28 14.01 -8.12 11.67
CA PRO A 28 12.82 -8.50 10.92
C PRO A 28 13.07 -8.47 9.41
N ILE A 29 12.33 -9.31 8.68
CA ILE A 29 12.11 -9.13 7.24
C ILE A 29 10.97 -8.13 7.06
N VAL A 30 11.14 -7.13 6.18
CA VAL A 30 10.09 -6.14 5.91
C VAL A 30 9.50 -6.37 4.53
N LEU A 31 8.18 -6.54 4.47
CA LEU A 31 7.42 -6.69 3.24
C LEU A 31 6.56 -5.43 3.04
N VAL A 32 6.73 -4.74 1.91
CA VAL A 32 6.00 -3.50 1.61
C VAL A 32 5.11 -3.72 0.40
N GLY A 33 3.79 -3.58 0.59
CA GLY A 33 2.79 -3.79 -0.45
C GLY A 33 2.16 -2.48 -0.89
N LYS A 34 2.14 -2.23 -2.20
CA LYS A 34 1.33 -1.17 -2.83
C LYS A 34 -0.15 -1.43 -2.56
N GLY A 35 -0.85 -0.43 -2.01
CA GLY A 35 -2.25 -0.52 -1.63
C GLY A 35 -3.14 0.54 -2.28
N LEU A 36 -3.08 0.73 -3.60
CA LEU A 36 -4.05 1.59 -4.28
C LEU A 36 -5.40 0.87 -4.36
N THR A 37 -6.35 1.23 -3.50
CA THR A 37 -7.66 0.56 -3.44
C THR A 37 -8.48 0.83 -4.70
N PHE A 38 -8.21 1.94 -5.37
CA PHE A 38 -8.61 2.19 -6.75
C PHE A 38 -7.61 3.15 -7.41
N ASP A 39 -7.30 2.91 -8.69
CA ASP A 39 -6.44 3.78 -9.50
C ASP A 39 -7.14 4.23 -10.78
N SER A 40 -7.73 5.42 -10.75
CA SER A 40 -8.28 6.05 -11.96
C SER A 40 -7.20 6.60 -12.89
N GLY A 41 -5.95 6.71 -12.42
CA GLY A 41 -4.86 7.48 -13.04
C GLY A 41 -4.71 8.91 -12.50
N GLY A 42 -5.72 9.45 -11.81
CA GLY A 42 -5.69 10.83 -11.30
C GLY A 42 -5.99 11.85 -12.41
N ILE A 43 -5.30 13.00 -12.41
CA ILE A 43 -5.41 13.99 -13.50
C ILE A 43 -4.97 13.38 -14.85
N SER A 44 -3.98 12.48 -14.82
CA SER A 44 -3.61 11.64 -15.97
C SER A 44 -4.55 10.44 -16.07
N LEU A 45 -5.83 10.72 -16.32
CA LEU A 45 -6.92 9.74 -16.26
C LEU A 45 -6.72 8.60 -17.26
N LYS A 46 -6.97 7.36 -16.80
CA LYS A 46 -6.98 6.17 -17.64
C LYS A 46 -8.21 6.14 -18.58
N PRO A 47 -8.17 5.40 -19.70
CA PRO A 47 -9.37 5.09 -20.49
C PRO A 47 -10.42 4.33 -19.68
N GLY A 48 -11.69 4.41 -20.12
CA GLY A 48 -12.79 3.71 -19.46
C GLY A 48 -12.75 2.19 -19.57
N GLU A 49 -12.21 1.67 -20.67
CA GLU A 49 -12.10 0.23 -20.92
C GLU A 49 -11.17 -0.43 -19.87
N GLY A 50 -11.68 -1.43 -19.16
CA GLY A 50 -10.93 -2.18 -18.14
C GLY A 50 -10.62 -1.40 -16.85
N MET A 51 -11.15 -0.18 -16.68
CA MET A 51 -10.86 0.62 -15.48
C MET A 51 -11.36 -0.06 -14.18
N ASP A 52 -12.38 -0.92 -14.26
CA ASP A 52 -12.88 -1.68 -13.11
C ASP A 52 -11.84 -2.65 -12.54
N GLU A 53 -10.86 -3.09 -13.34
CA GLU A 53 -9.73 -3.91 -12.89
C GLU A 53 -8.76 -3.13 -12.01
N MET A 54 -8.81 -1.79 -12.00
CA MET A 54 -7.93 -0.97 -11.17
C MET A 54 -8.26 -1.07 -9.67
N LYS A 55 -9.35 -1.75 -9.30
CA LYS A 55 -9.56 -2.25 -7.93
C LYS A 55 -8.51 -3.27 -7.49
N TYR A 56 -7.80 -3.90 -8.43
CA TYR A 56 -6.70 -4.83 -8.18
C TYR A 56 -5.36 -4.12 -7.96
N ASP A 57 -5.30 -2.79 -8.04
CA ASP A 57 -4.05 -2.04 -7.87
C ASP A 57 -3.54 -1.99 -6.41
N MET A 58 -4.25 -2.70 -5.52
CA MET A 58 -3.89 -3.02 -4.14
C MET A 58 -3.44 -4.48 -3.93
N CYS A 59 -3.31 -5.29 -4.99
CA CYS A 59 -2.93 -6.70 -4.88
C CYS A 59 -1.56 -6.92 -4.23
N GLY A 60 -0.65 -5.94 -4.29
CA GLY A 60 0.61 -5.96 -3.55
C GLY A 60 0.38 -5.96 -2.03
N ALA A 61 -0.44 -5.04 -1.53
CA ALA A 61 -0.89 -5.02 -0.14
C ALA A 61 -1.69 -6.28 0.22
N ALA A 62 -2.56 -6.77 -0.66
CA ALA A 62 -3.29 -8.02 -0.44
C ALA A 62 -2.36 -9.22 -0.24
N SER A 63 -1.29 -9.31 -1.05
CA SER A 63 -0.28 -10.37 -0.97
C SER A 63 0.53 -10.30 0.33
N VAL A 64 0.91 -9.09 0.76
CA VAL A 64 1.55 -8.89 2.06
C VAL A 64 0.62 -9.33 3.19
N PHE A 65 -0.63 -8.87 3.20
CA PHE A 65 -1.60 -9.27 4.21
C PHE A 65 -1.82 -10.80 4.26
N GLY A 66 -1.96 -11.44 3.09
CA GLY A 66 -2.07 -12.89 2.98
C GLY A 66 -0.85 -13.62 3.55
N THR A 67 0.34 -13.10 3.29
CA THR A 67 1.60 -13.63 3.83
C THR A 67 1.64 -13.49 5.36
N MET A 68 1.32 -12.31 5.90
CA MET A 68 1.25 -12.09 7.36
C MET A 68 0.26 -13.04 8.04
N LYS A 69 -0.91 -13.27 7.41
CA LYS A 69 -1.90 -14.24 7.88
C LYS A 69 -1.36 -15.67 7.88
N ALA A 70 -0.61 -16.06 6.85
CA ALA A 70 0.00 -17.38 6.77
C ALA A 70 1.09 -17.57 7.85
N LEU A 71 1.95 -16.57 8.05
CA LEU A 71 2.98 -16.57 9.10
C LEU A 71 2.36 -16.77 10.49
N ALA A 72 1.31 -16.01 10.82
CA ALA A 72 0.60 -16.13 12.08
C ALA A 72 -0.05 -17.50 12.28
N LYS A 73 -0.59 -18.12 11.21
CA LYS A 73 -1.19 -19.46 11.28
C LYS A 73 -0.16 -20.57 11.45
N LEU A 74 1.02 -20.43 10.84
CA LEU A 74 2.06 -21.45 10.85
C LEU A 74 3.00 -21.33 12.07
N ASN A 75 2.91 -20.24 12.83
CA ASN A 75 3.81 -19.94 13.96
C ASN A 75 5.29 -20.04 13.56
N LEU A 76 5.67 -19.46 12.41
CA LEU A 76 7.05 -19.53 11.95
C LEU A 76 8.00 -18.79 12.90
N PRO A 77 9.19 -19.33 13.21
CA PRO A 77 10.11 -18.75 14.18
C PRO A 77 10.95 -17.59 13.59
N ILE A 78 10.30 -16.63 12.93
CA ILE A 78 10.93 -15.47 12.27
C ILE A 78 10.17 -14.18 12.60
N ASN A 79 10.87 -13.05 12.56
CA ASN A 79 10.27 -11.72 12.71
C ASN A 79 9.96 -11.14 11.33
N VAL A 80 8.72 -10.67 11.13
CA VAL A 80 8.28 -10.07 9.87
C VAL A 80 7.44 -8.84 10.13
N ILE A 81 7.67 -7.76 9.36
CA ILE A 81 6.83 -6.57 9.36
C ILE A 81 6.16 -6.45 7.99
N GLY A 82 4.83 -6.44 7.97
CA GLY A 82 4.04 -6.20 6.78
C GLY A 82 3.54 -4.75 6.74
N VAL A 83 3.89 -4.01 5.69
CA VAL A 83 3.42 -2.63 5.46
C VAL A 83 2.43 -2.63 4.31
N LEU A 84 1.22 -2.10 4.56
CA LEU A 84 0.19 -1.89 3.56
C LEU A 84 0.08 -0.39 3.29
N ALA A 85 0.61 0.07 2.15
CA ALA A 85 0.61 1.48 1.78
C ALA A 85 -0.72 1.86 1.09
N GLY A 86 -1.76 2.08 1.90
CA GLY A 86 -3.14 2.32 1.46
C GLY A 86 -3.41 3.75 1.01
N CYS A 87 -3.95 3.92 -0.19
CA CYS A 87 -4.54 5.19 -0.66
C CYS A 87 -5.43 4.95 -1.89
N GLU A 88 -6.05 6.01 -2.41
CA GLU A 88 -6.70 6.01 -3.73
C GLU A 88 -6.06 7.06 -4.62
N ASN A 89 -6.02 6.80 -5.93
CA ASN A 89 -5.60 7.78 -6.92
C ASN A 89 -6.80 8.24 -7.76
N MET A 90 -7.28 9.45 -7.48
CA MET A 90 -8.50 10.02 -8.05
C MET A 90 -8.26 11.40 -8.68
N PRO A 91 -8.91 11.75 -9.81
CA PRO A 91 -8.98 13.14 -10.24
C PRO A 91 -9.77 13.95 -9.23
N GLY A 92 -9.37 15.19 -9.02
CA GLY A 92 -10.06 16.09 -8.11
C GLY A 92 -9.38 17.45 -8.09
N SER A 93 -10.05 18.46 -7.55
CA SER A 93 -9.49 19.82 -7.44
C SER A 93 -8.19 19.88 -6.64
N ASN A 94 -8.00 18.93 -5.72
CA ASN A 94 -6.82 18.84 -4.87
C ASN A 94 -5.81 17.79 -5.34
N ALA A 95 -6.05 17.13 -6.47
CA ALA A 95 -5.15 16.10 -7.00
C ALA A 95 -3.76 16.68 -7.33
N TYR A 96 -2.74 15.82 -7.34
CA TYR A 96 -1.45 16.20 -7.91
C TYR A 96 -1.54 16.27 -9.44
N ARG A 97 -0.71 17.13 -10.02
CA ARG A 97 -0.78 17.49 -11.43
C ARG A 97 0.49 17.06 -12.17
N PRO A 98 0.39 16.78 -13.48
CA PRO A 98 1.57 16.69 -14.34
C PRO A 98 2.42 17.97 -14.20
N GLY A 99 3.70 17.81 -13.86
CA GLY A 99 4.64 18.91 -13.64
C GLY A 99 4.82 19.34 -12.18
N ASP A 100 4.00 18.86 -11.23
CA ASP A 100 4.28 19.08 -9.80
C ASP A 100 5.61 18.39 -9.41
N ILE A 101 6.49 19.10 -8.71
CA ILE A 101 7.74 18.55 -8.11
C ILE A 101 7.46 18.29 -6.64
N LEU A 102 7.70 17.05 -6.19
CA LEU A 102 7.39 16.61 -4.84
C LEU A 102 8.68 16.27 -4.09
N THR A 103 8.79 16.73 -2.85
CA THR A 103 9.84 16.28 -1.92
C THR A 103 9.48 14.90 -1.39
N THR A 104 10.42 13.95 -1.50
CA THR A 104 10.29 12.61 -0.92
C THR A 104 10.62 12.64 0.57
N MET A 105 10.43 11.50 1.27
CA MET A 105 10.77 11.40 2.69
C MET A 105 12.29 11.48 2.98
N SER A 106 13.11 11.07 2.01
CA SER A 106 14.57 10.94 2.09
C SER A 106 15.32 12.27 2.01
#